data_AF-A0A372BQZ2-F1
#
_entry.id   AF-A0A372BQZ2-F1
#
_cell.length_a   1.000
_cell.length_b   1.000
_cell.length_c   1.000
_cell.angle_alpha   90.00
_cell.angle_beta   90.00
_cell.angle_gamma   90.00
#
_symmetry.space_group_name_H-M   'P 1'
#
loop_
_entity.id
_entity.type
_entity.pdbx_description
1 polymer ?
#
loop_
_entity_poly.entity_id
_entity_poly.type
_entity_poly.pdbx_seq_one_letter_code
_entity_poly.pdbx_strand_id
1 'polypeptide(L)'
;MLKRSIAFALLAAAGHAYSADIQVTSLIDEDKDDTLCTLREAVQFLNYRASSNAADVEKYATGYHGCGSKDASSNIILQRDKEYILNKKILITAPLTITTAGNDSPFEENDQPGAHNATIKMVGSERLFQIDDGSTEKASFSVYLNNLNLLGAGSKSNVTIGGLILNHEGLIIQNSRLTDGYANEGGVIYNQGLLTQTDQTAGSVRIVNSLIQNNKANQGGVIYSEQPLYLITQSVVRDNEVGLANGSLFYSQSKFNDESTGQYLSRRAIGFSNSTIFHNKMGFIANIYDGMFVNNITMIKNDKGLFLDAPQGNAAISNSVLVGNTINCQANATDKTIIQSNLVTTECDRNASSTLPNILYPANEKLIAGTTDEGVCDVTSKDGLFCPFSTPKDSFLGFFKPRLLESYKTLADSLIINKGRLYSDGSSTGLARCETFDQRGKRRSGYDELCDLGAIEYILNNEIAPVGQDIKYGQVATFSILSSLSEADLVTPTTCKRLFGERADGKEWQPGCLKVIQNKDTPVSKGSLTLDQNGNVIYTPNGNWHGADIFSIQVVTSVTRFNEGIDFQYISIPTTISQAPLSGIEDKSVSAGGGGSVGGGVLFGLLGLIALRRFKS
;
A
#
# COMPACT_ATOMS: atom_id res chain seq x y z
N MET A 1 6.55 7.07 -51.12
CA MET A 1 5.09 7.09 -50.84
C MET A 1 4.60 5.66 -50.75
N LEU A 2 3.64 5.37 -49.85
CA LEU A 2 3.14 4.04 -49.47
C LEU A 2 4.11 3.14 -48.65
N LYS A 3 4.24 3.42 -47.34
CA LYS A 3 4.54 2.45 -46.26
C LYS A 3 4.64 3.08 -44.85
N ARG A 4 3.86 4.13 -44.57
CA ARG A 4 3.72 4.73 -43.22
C ARG A 4 2.27 4.97 -42.80
N SER A 5 1.30 4.32 -43.44
CA SER A 5 -0.13 4.65 -43.30
C SER A 5 -1.02 3.49 -42.84
N ILE A 6 -0.45 2.35 -42.41
CA ILE A 6 -1.23 1.12 -42.11
C ILE A 6 -0.92 0.63 -40.69
N ALA A 7 -0.95 1.55 -39.71
CA ALA A 7 -1.02 1.20 -38.29
C ALA A 7 -2.18 1.90 -37.55
N PHE A 8 -2.90 2.81 -38.23
CA PHE A 8 -4.06 3.53 -37.67
C PHE A 8 -5.41 3.13 -38.30
N ALA A 9 -5.44 2.10 -39.16
CA ALA A 9 -6.63 1.71 -39.93
C ALA A 9 -7.15 0.29 -39.61
N LEU A 10 -6.86 -0.22 -38.40
CA LEU A 10 -7.39 -1.51 -37.91
C LEU A 10 -8.09 -1.35 -36.55
N LEU A 11 -8.73 -0.20 -36.34
CA LEU A 11 -9.66 0.06 -35.22
C LEU A 11 -11.07 0.40 -35.73
N ALA A 12 -11.52 -0.28 -36.78
CA ALA A 12 -12.83 -0.04 -37.39
C ALA A 12 -13.49 -1.36 -37.81
N ALA A 13 -13.63 -2.32 -36.89
CA ALA A 13 -14.49 -3.49 -37.07
C ALA A 13 -14.76 -4.23 -35.74
N ALA A 14 -15.37 -3.57 -34.77
CA ALA A 14 -16.13 -4.22 -33.71
C ALA A 14 -17.18 -3.24 -33.19
N GLY A 15 -18.37 -3.29 -33.80
CA GLY A 15 -19.52 -2.50 -33.37
C GLY A 15 -20.09 -3.07 -32.08
N HIS A 16 -19.52 -2.69 -30.95
CA HIS A 16 -20.22 -2.53 -29.67
C HIS A 16 -20.00 -1.08 -29.26
N ALA A 17 -21.07 -0.34 -29.02
CA ALA A 17 -21.04 1.07 -28.61
C ALA A 17 -20.47 1.17 -27.20
N TYR A 18 -19.16 1.03 -27.06
CA TYR A 18 -18.43 1.46 -25.89
C TYR A 18 -18.09 2.93 -26.10
N SER A 19 -18.53 3.73 -25.14
CA SER A 19 -18.17 5.12 -25.01
C SER A 19 -16.65 5.23 -24.85
N ALA A 20 -15.96 5.98 -25.70
CA ALA A 20 -14.50 6.07 -25.66
C ALA A 20 -14.04 6.97 -24.51
N ASP A 21 -13.02 6.54 -23.75
CA ASP A 21 -12.42 7.37 -22.71
C ASP A 21 -11.70 8.60 -23.29
N ILE A 22 -11.63 9.68 -22.51
CA ILE A 22 -10.98 10.94 -22.91
C ILE A 22 -9.47 10.81 -22.68
N GLN A 23 -8.69 10.71 -23.75
CA GLN A 23 -7.24 10.61 -23.68
C GLN A 23 -6.61 12.01 -23.63
N VAL A 24 -5.83 12.31 -22.59
CA VAL A 24 -5.07 13.56 -22.52
C VAL A 24 -3.80 13.42 -23.33
N THR A 25 -3.69 14.21 -24.40
CA THR A 25 -2.60 14.15 -25.38
C THR A 25 -1.57 15.27 -25.21
N SER A 26 -1.85 16.25 -24.35
CA SER A 26 -0.94 17.36 -24.01
C SER A 26 -0.56 17.37 -22.53
N LEU A 27 0.70 17.70 -22.24
CA LEU A 27 1.24 17.80 -20.88
C LEU A 27 1.15 19.23 -20.30
N ILE A 28 0.85 20.22 -21.13
CA ILE A 28 0.81 21.63 -20.74
C ILE A 28 -0.58 22.05 -20.27
N ASP A 29 -0.63 23.17 -19.54
CA ASP A 29 -1.88 23.79 -19.10
C ASP A 29 -2.27 24.92 -20.06
N GLU A 30 -3.20 24.65 -20.96
CA GLU A 30 -3.79 25.61 -21.87
C GLU A 30 -5.29 25.34 -22.08
N ASP A 31 -5.98 26.32 -22.66
CA ASP A 31 -7.35 26.20 -23.15
C ASP A 31 -7.37 26.85 -24.53
N LYS A 32 -7.20 26.04 -25.57
CA LYS A 32 -6.91 26.49 -26.92
C LYS A 32 -7.57 25.58 -27.94
N ASP A 33 -8.35 26.16 -28.84
CA ASP A 33 -9.02 25.43 -29.91
C ASP A 33 -8.02 24.85 -30.93
N ASP A 34 -7.52 23.66 -30.63
CA ASP A 34 -6.71 22.83 -31.51
C ASP A 34 -7.02 21.33 -31.34
N THR A 35 -6.16 20.47 -31.88
CA THR A 35 -6.38 19.01 -31.89
C THR A 35 -5.79 18.30 -30.68
N LEU A 36 -5.08 19.00 -29.81
CA LEU A 36 -4.49 18.46 -28.60
C LEU A 36 -5.48 18.60 -27.45
N CYS A 37 -5.57 17.57 -26.62
CA CYS A 37 -6.44 17.56 -25.45
C CYS A 37 -5.56 17.72 -24.20
N THR A 38 -5.73 18.83 -23.49
CA THR A 38 -5.14 19.04 -22.16
C THR A 38 -6.04 18.50 -21.06
N LEU A 39 -5.49 18.34 -19.84
CA LEU A 39 -6.29 17.98 -18.67
C LEU A 39 -7.37 19.02 -18.36
N ARG A 40 -7.07 20.31 -18.56
CA ARG A 40 -8.02 21.41 -18.33
C ARG A 40 -9.21 21.31 -19.28
N GLU A 41 -8.95 21.14 -20.57
CA GLU A 41 -9.99 21.02 -21.58
C GLU A 41 -10.82 19.74 -21.39
N ALA A 42 -10.18 18.63 -20.98
CA ALA A 42 -10.88 17.38 -20.70
C ALA A 42 -11.90 17.52 -19.56
N VAL A 43 -11.51 18.18 -18.47
CA VAL A 43 -12.44 18.47 -17.35
C VAL A 43 -13.50 19.49 -17.78
N GLN A 44 -13.11 20.53 -18.50
CA GLN A 44 -14.04 21.58 -18.96
C GLN A 44 -15.11 21.02 -19.90
N PHE A 45 -14.73 20.09 -20.78
CA PHE A 45 -15.66 19.34 -21.63
C PHE A 45 -16.73 18.61 -20.79
N LEU A 46 -16.31 17.89 -19.74
CA LEU A 46 -17.23 17.15 -18.88
C LEU A 46 -18.16 18.07 -18.09
N ASN A 47 -17.65 19.22 -17.62
CA ASN A 47 -18.47 20.24 -16.98
C ASN A 47 -19.55 20.77 -17.94
N TYR A 48 -19.18 21.11 -19.18
CA TYR A 48 -20.16 21.56 -20.19
C TYR A 48 -21.19 20.50 -20.52
N ARG A 49 -20.77 19.24 -20.66
CA ARG A 49 -21.66 18.12 -20.93
C ARG A 49 -22.69 17.89 -19.83
N ALA A 50 -22.31 18.13 -18.58
CA ALA A 50 -23.19 18.02 -17.42
C ALA A 50 -23.90 19.33 -17.05
N SER A 51 -23.72 20.39 -17.85
CA SER A 51 -24.30 21.71 -17.58
C SER A 51 -25.82 21.68 -17.60
N SER A 52 -26.44 22.45 -16.70
CA SER A 52 -27.89 22.71 -16.75
C SER A 52 -28.28 23.65 -17.91
N ASN A 53 -27.32 24.30 -18.55
CA ASN A 53 -27.55 25.12 -19.73
C ASN A 53 -27.58 24.26 -20.99
N ALA A 54 -28.78 24.01 -21.52
CA ALA A 54 -28.97 23.19 -22.73
C ALA A 54 -28.17 23.69 -23.94
N ALA A 55 -27.92 25.01 -24.04
CA ALA A 55 -27.13 25.57 -25.14
C ALA A 55 -25.65 25.17 -25.05
N ASP A 56 -25.09 25.06 -23.84
CA ASP A 56 -23.71 24.59 -23.66
C ASP A 56 -23.61 23.10 -23.99
N VAL A 57 -24.57 22.30 -23.53
CA VAL A 57 -24.63 20.87 -23.81
C VAL A 57 -24.70 20.61 -25.31
N GLU A 58 -25.54 21.34 -26.04
CA GLU A 58 -25.67 21.22 -27.49
C GLU A 58 -24.40 21.69 -28.21
N LYS A 59 -23.87 22.87 -27.83
CA LYS A 59 -22.69 23.46 -28.46
C LYS A 59 -21.46 22.56 -28.38
N TYR A 60 -21.26 21.91 -27.23
CA TYR A 60 -20.07 21.09 -26.97
C TYR A 60 -20.34 19.58 -27.13
N ALA A 61 -21.50 19.18 -27.68
CA ALA A 61 -21.83 17.77 -27.90
C ALA A 61 -20.83 17.03 -28.80
N THR A 62 -20.05 17.71 -29.63
CA THR A 62 -19.06 17.06 -30.52
C THR A 62 -17.63 17.08 -29.96
N GLY A 63 -17.43 17.57 -28.73
CA GLY A 63 -16.12 17.73 -28.10
C GLY A 63 -15.82 19.19 -27.77
N TYR A 64 -14.73 19.40 -27.03
CA TYR A 64 -14.21 20.71 -26.66
C TYR A 64 -12.69 20.72 -26.81
N HIS A 65 -12.17 21.55 -27.73
CA HIS A 65 -10.74 21.78 -27.95
C HIS A 65 -9.92 20.47 -27.95
N GLY A 66 -10.22 19.58 -28.90
CA GLY A 66 -9.54 18.30 -29.03
C GLY A 66 -9.95 17.20 -28.03
N CYS A 67 -10.75 17.52 -27.01
CA CYS A 67 -11.20 16.57 -26.00
C CYS A 67 -12.65 16.07 -26.22
N GLY A 68 -12.81 14.74 -26.18
CA GLY A 68 -14.11 14.08 -26.02
C GLY A 68 -15.09 14.22 -27.18
N SER A 69 -16.29 13.69 -26.97
CA SER A 69 -17.47 13.80 -27.83
C SER A 69 -18.72 13.40 -27.03
N LYS A 70 -19.92 13.53 -27.59
CA LYS A 70 -21.18 13.10 -26.96
C LYS A 70 -21.16 11.64 -26.51
N ASP A 71 -20.35 10.82 -27.18
CA ASP A 71 -20.20 9.40 -26.93
C ASP A 71 -18.98 9.11 -26.05
N ALA A 72 -18.28 10.12 -25.51
CA ALA A 72 -17.14 9.93 -24.63
C ALA A 72 -17.57 9.54 -23.21
N SER A 73 -16.74 8.79 -22.48
CA SER A 73 -17.06 8.39 -21.11
C SER A 73 -16.86 9.59 -20.15
N SER A 74 -17.02 9.38 -18.83
CA SER A 74 -16.57 10.35 -17.81
C SER A 74 -15.16 10.03 -17.30
N ASN A 75 -14.39 9.20 -18.01
CA ASN A 75 -13.02 8.83 -17.63
C ASN A 75 -12.02 9.64 -18.44
N ILE A 76 -11.08 10.28 -17.74
CA ILE A 76 -9.93 10.99 -18.27
C ILE A 76 -8.70 10.13 -18.01
N ILE A 77 -7.98 9.81 -19.08
CA ILE A 77 -6.82 8.92 -19.05
C ILE A 77 -5.53 9.72 -19.26
N LEU A 78 -4.60 9.57 -18.31
CA LEU A 78 -3.27 10.16 -18.33
C LEU A 78 -2.22 9.10 -18.69
N GLN A 79 -1.15 9.49 -19.36
CA GLN A 79 -0.05 8.59 -19.72
C GLN A 79 0.81 8.27 -18.50
N ARG A 80 1.26 7.02 -18.42
CA ARG A 80 2.17 6.53 -17.36
C ARG A 80 3.43 7.38 -17.25
N ASP A 81 3.82 7.65 -16.01
CA ASP A 81 5.08 8.33 -15.67
C ASP A 81 5.27 9.72 -16.34
N LYS A 82 4.18 10.39 -16.74
CA LYS A 82 4.21 11.74 -17.30
C LYS A 82 3.82 12.79 -16.27
N GLU A 83 4.40 13.99 -16.42
CA GLU A 83 4.07 15.17 -15.62
C GLU A 83 3.16 16.11 -16.43
N TYR A 84 1.97 16.36 -15.89
CA TYR A 84 0.96 17.30 -16.39
C TYR A 84 1.00 18.55 -15.53
N ILE A 85 1.39 19.68 -16.11
CA ILE A 85 1.49 20.94 -15.38
C ILE A 85 0.13 21.61 -15.28
N LEU A 86 -0.09 22.37 -14.21
CA LEU A 86 -1.21 23.29 -14.01
C LEU A 86 -0.67 24.65 -13.57
N ASN A 87 -1.06 25.71 -14.27
CA ASN A 87 -0.77 27.10 -13.94
C ASN A 87 -1.83 27.70 -13.00
N LYS A 88 -3.06 27.18 -13.06
CA LYS A 88 -4.21 27.59 -12.24
C LYS A 88 -5.04 26.38 -11.83
N LYS A 89 -5.89 26.54 -10.81
CA LYS A 89 -6.82 25.47 -10.42
C LYS A 89 -7.74 25.05 -11.56
N ILE A 90 -8.18 23.80 -11.54
CA ILE A 90 -9.26 23.29 -12.38
C ILE A 90 -10.52 23.16 -11.52
N LEU A 91 -11.63 23.70 -12.02
CA LEU A 91 -12.96 23.54 -11.41
C LEU A 91 -13.60 22.26 -11.96
N ILE A 92 -14.11 21.40 -11.08
CA ILE A 92 -14.84 20.18 -11.39
C ILE A 92 -16.25 20.35 -10.83
N THR A 93 -17.25 20.37 -11.72
CA THR A 93 -18.67 20.55 -11.36
C THR A 93 -19.52 19.34 -11.78
N ALA A 94 -18.88 18.23 -12.12
CA ALA A 94 -19.50 17.06 -12.72
C ALA A 94 -18.78 15.76 -12.32
N PRO A 95 -19.48 14.61 -12.29
CA PRO A 95 -18.87 13.32 -11.97
C PRO A 95 -17.84 12.91 -13.03
N LEU A 96 -16.64 12.57 -12.56
CA LEU A 96 -15.54 12.12 -13.42
C LEU A 96 -14.57 11.19 -12.71
N THR A 97 -13.80 10.46 -13.51
CA THR A 97 -12.62 9.70 -13.07
C THR A 97 -11.40 10.26 -13.78
N ILE A 98 -10.33 10.57 -13.03
CA ILE A 98 -9.00 10.80 -13.59
C ILE A 98 -8.14 9.61 -13.18
N THR A 99 -7.56 8.91 -14.17
CA THR A 99 -6.67 7.79 -13.91
C THR A 99 -5.49 7.78 -14.84
N THR A 100 -4.38 7.22 -14.36
CA THR A 100 -3.28 6.83 -15.24
C THR A 100 -3.68 5.60 -16.06
N ALA A 101 -3.20 5.54 -17.31
CA ALA A 101 -3.36 4.43 -18.24
C ALA A 101 -2.80 3.13 -17.66
N GLY A 102 -3.48 2.01 -17.95
CA GLY A 102 -3.02 0.68 -17.59
C GLY A 102 -1.77 0.26 -18.38
N ASN A 103 -1.24 -0.93 -18.07
CA ASN A 103 -0.23 -1.55 -18.92
C ASN A 103 -0.91 -2.18 -20.14
N ASP A 104 -0.63 -1.67 -21.34
CA ASP A 104 -1.10 -2.25 -22.60
C ASP A 104 -0.17 -3.38 -23.11
N SER A 105 0.97 -3.62 -22.46
CA SER A 105 1.91 -4.67 -22.83
C SER A 105 1.47 -6.03 -22.25
N PRO A 106 1.20 -7.04 -23.10
CA PRO A 106 0.93 -8.41 -22.63
C PRO A 106 2.20 -9.13 -22.14
N PHE A 107 3.36 -8.46 -22.15
CA PHE A 107 4.68 -9.04 -21.84
C PHE A 107 5.41 -8.35 -20.67
N GLU A 108 4.83 -7.32 -20.06
CA GLU A 108 5.38 -6.68 -18.86
C GLU A 108 4.65 -7.16 -17.59
N GLU A 109 5.40 -7.24 -16.49
CA GLU A 109 4.93 -7.75 -15.20
C GLU A 109 3.74 -6.96 -14.65
N ASN A 110 2.95 -7.63 -13.79
CA ASN A 110 1.85 -7.05 -13.03
C ASN A 110 2.39 -6.03 -12.01
N ASP A 111 2.73 -4.82 -12.45
CA ASP A 111 3.14 -3.74 -11.56
C ASP A 111 2.09 -3.49 -10.48
N GLN A 112 2.54 -3.21 -9.25
CA GLN A 112 1.63 -2.87 -8.17
C GLN A 112 0.88 -1.57 -8.48
N PRO A 113 -0.42 -1.46 -8.14
CA PRO A 113 -1.14 -0.20 -8.26
C PRO A 113 -0.40 0.94 -7.55
N GLY A 114 -0.29 2.09 -8.22
CA GLY A 114 0.46 3.25 -7.70
C GLY A 114 1.92 3.36 -8.17
N ALA A 115 2.49 2.31 -8.79
CA ALA A 115 3.91 2.28 -9.16
C ALA A 115 4.28 3.25 -10.31
N HIS A 116 3.36 3.47 -11.26
CA HIS A 116 3.60 4.21 -12.50
C HIS A 116 2.69 5.43 -12.70
N ASN A 117 2.42 6.11 -11.59
CA ASN A 117 1.46 7.21 -11.56
C ASN A 117 1.87 8.38 -12.48
N ALA A 118 0.93 8.86 -13.28
CA ALA A 118 0.99 10.20 -13.84
C ALA A 118 1.03 11.24 -12.71
N THR A 119 1.79 12.31 -12.92
CA THR A 119 1.93 13.41 -11.97
C THR A 119 1.14 14.61 -12.44
N ILE A 120 0.25 15.15 -11.60
CA ILE A 120 -0.45 16.42 -11.82
C ILE A 120 0.17 17.44 -10.87
N LYS A 121 0.77 18.49 -11.43
CA LYS A 121 1.63 19.41 -10.70
C LYS A 121 1.19 20.85 -10.82
N MET A 122 1.04 21.52 -9.68
CA MET A 122 0.86 22.96 -9.65
C MET A 122 2.19 23.68 -9.84
N VAL A 123 2.33 24.40 -10.95
CA VAL A 123 3.43 25.34 -11.20
C VAL A 123 3.07 26.76 -10.74
N GLY A 124 1.77 27.09 -10.72
CA GLY A 124 1.23 28.30 -10.13
C GLY A 124 1.29 28.32 -8.60
N SER A 125 0.52 29.21 -7.99
CA SER A 125 0.42 29.34 -6.52
C SER A 125 -0.91 28.82 -5.95
N GLU A 126 -1.79 28.31 -6.80
CA GLU A 126 -3.14 27.87 -6.42
C GLU A 126 -3.18 26.39 -5.97
N ARG A 127 -4.37 25.88 -5.69
CA ARG A 127 -4.68 24.45 -5.51
C ARG A 127 -4.79 23.75 -6.87
N LEU A 128 -4.69 22.41 -6.92
CA LEU A 128 -4.92 21.65 -8.15
C LEU A 128 -6.39 21.68 -8.57
N PHE A 129 -7.28 21.32 -7.65
CA PHE A 129 -8.69 21.11 -7.95
C PHE A 129 -9.61 21.86 -6.99
N GLN A 130 -10.74 22.33 -7.52
CA GLN A 130 -11.91 22.70 -6.76
C GLN A 130 -13.06 21.82 -7.24
N ILE A 131 -13.64 21.03 -6.34
CA ILE A 131 -14.72 20.08 -6.63
C ILE A 131 -15.97 20.58 -5.93
N ASP A 132 -16.83 21.23 -6.70
CA ASP A 132 -17.99 21.97 -6.20
C ASP A 132 -18.88 22.38 -7.38
N ASP A 133 -20.14 21.93 -7.43
CA ASP A 133 -21.11 22.42 -8.42
C ASP A 133 -21.84 23.71 -7.98
N GLY A 134 -21.53 24.23 -6.79
CA GLY A 134 -22.13 25.41 -6.19
C GLY A 134 -23.52 25.18 -5.60
N SER A 135 -24.01 23.94 -5.58
CA SER A 135 -25.32 23.57 -5.03
C SER A 135 -25.19 22.92 -3.67
N THR A 136 -26.03 23.37 -2.74
CA THR A 136 -26.24 22.70 -1.45
C THR A 136 -27.48 21.79 -1.47
N GLU A 137 -28.34 21.93 -2.49
CA GLU A 137 -29.63 21.24 -2.60
C GLU A 137 -29.56 19.95 -3.43
N LYS A 138 -28.68 19.91 -4.45
CA LYS A 138 -28.52 18.74 -5.31
C LYS A 138 -27.80 17.64 -4.57
N ALA A 139 -28.07 16.38 -4.92
CA ALA A 139 -27.29 15.26 -4.39
C ALA A 139 -25.83 15.38 -4.83
N SER A 140 -24.91 15.11 -3.89
CA SER A 140 -23.48 15.18 -4.16
C SER A 140 -23.06 14.18 -5.25
N PHE A 141 -22.17 14.60 -6.14
CA PHE A 141 -21.58 13.72 -7.16
C PHE A 141 -20.22 13.19 -6.72
N SER A 142 -19.69 12.19 -7.42
CA SER A 142 -18.40 11.56 -7.08
C SER A 142 -17.31 11.86 -8.09
N VAL A 143 -16.13 12.18 -7.58
CA VAL A 143 -14.87 12.30 -8.32
C VAL A 143 -13.90 11.22 -7.85
N TYR A 144 -13.33 10.50 -8.82
CA TYR A 144 -12.35 9.44 -8.58
C TYR A 144 -10.98 9.86 -9.11
N LEU A 145 -9.97 9.86 -8.24
CA LEU A 145 -8.57 10.17 -8.55
C LEU A 145 -7.72 8.93 -8.30
N ASN A 146 -7.35 8.21 -9.36
CA ASN A 146 -6.78 6.87 -9.27
C ASN A 146 -5.39 6.79 -9.88
N ASN A 147 -4.42 6.24 -9.14
CA ASN A 147 -3.05 6.07 -9.62
C ASN A 147 -2.41 7.40 -10.05
N LEU A 148 -2.44 8.41 -9.17
CA LEU A 148 -1.94 9.75 -9.47
C LEU A 148 -0.90 10.22 -8.44
N ASN A 149 0.07 11.01 -8.87
CA ASN A 149 0.85 11.86 -7.98
C ASN A 149 0.27 13.27 -8.05
N LEU A 150 -0.31 13.76 -6.96
CA LEU A 150 -0.82 15.11 -6.83
C LEU A 150 0.24 15.96 -6.11
N LEU A 151 0.88 16.85 -6.86
CA LEU A 151 1.98 17.68 -6.38
C LEU A 151 1.55 19.14 -6.30
N GLY A 152 1.47 19.66 -5.08
CA GLY A 152 1.05 21.04 -4.79
C GLY A 152 2.12 22.09 -5.09
N ALA A 153 1.76 23.36 -4.86
CA ALA A 153 2.67 24.49 -5.03
C ALA A 153 3.75 24.59 -3.93
N GLY A 154 3.65 23.77 -2.87
CA GLY A 154 4.53 23.84 -1.71
C GLY A 154 4.56 25.25 -1.09
N SER A 155 5.75 25.72 -0.75
CA SER A 155 5.97 27.06 -0.17
C SER A 155 5.55 28.23 -1.07
N LYS A 156 5.28 28.02 -2.36
CA LYS A 156 4.74 29.05 -3.26
C LYS A 156 3.22 29.22 -3.14
N SER A 157 2.55 28.32 -2.42
CA SER A 157 1.11 28.36 -2.23
C SER A 157 0.66 29.70 -1.64
N ASN A 158 -0.39 30.29 -2.21
CA ASN A 158 -1.07 31.46 -1.67
C ASN A 158 -2.52 31.18 -1.25
N VAL A 159 -2.92 29.90 -1.23
CA VAL A 159 -4.29 29.53 -0.87
C VAL A 159 -4.47 29.44 0.65
N THR A 160 -5.62 29.88 1.13
CA THR A 160 -5.97 29.84 2.56
C THR A 160 -6.53 28.49 2.98
N ILE A 161 -7.34 27.86 2.14
CA ILE A 161 -7.94 26.55 2.40
C ILE A 161 -7.46 25.56 1.33
N GLY A 162 -7.36 24.26 1.61
CA GLY A 162 -7.20 23.17 0.63
C GLY A 162 -5.99 23.30 -0.30
N GLY A 163 -4.80 22.95 0.18
CA GLY A 163 -3.54 23.18 -0.55
C GLY A 163 -3.41 22.34 -1.84
N LEU A 164 -4.05 21.17 -1.92
CA LEU A 164 -4.23 20.44 -3.19
C LEU A 164 -5.66 20.56 -3.71
N ILE A 165 -6.66 20.39 -2.83
CA ILE A 165 -8.06 20.23 -3.22
C ILE A 165 -8.99 20.99 -2.27
N LEU A 166 -9.94 21.74 -2.83
CA LEU A 166 -11.18 22.10 -2.14
C LEU A 166 -12.26 21.11 -2.57
N ASN A 167 -12.92 20.47 -1.62
CA ASN A 167 -13.97 19.50 -1.88
C ASN A 167 -15.26 19.87 -1.15
N HIS A 168 -16.37 19.93 -1.89
CA HIS A 168 -17.73 19.99 -1.36
C HIS A 168 -18.54 18.72 -1.70
N GLU A 169 -17.92 17.77 -2.42
CA GLU A 169 -18.59 16.65 -3.06
C GLU A 169 -18.06 15.29 -2.56
N GLY A 170 -18.40 14.19 -3.22
CA GLY A 170 -17.76 12.89 -2.99
C GLY A 170 -16.39 12.82 -3.65
N LEU A 171 -15.33 12.66 -2.85
CA LEU A 171 -13.95 12.53 -3.34
C LEU A 171 -13.35 11.19 -2.92
N ILE A 172 -12.94 10.39 -3.90
CA ILE A 172 -12.25 9.12 -3.69
C ILE A 172 -10.86 9.20 -4.34
N ILE A 173 -9.82 9.00 -3.54
CA ILE A 173 -8.42 8.97 -3.98
C ILE A 173 -7.86 7.57 -3.72
N GLN A 174 -7.29 6.94 -4.75
CA GLN A 174 -6.74 5.58 -4.63
C GLN A 174 -5.35 5.47 -5.26
N ASN A 175 -4.47 4.68 -4.64
CA ASN A 175 -3.15 4.32 -5.20
C ASN A 175 -2.29 5.55 -5.54
N SER A 176 -2.40 6.62 -4.76
CA SER A 176 -1.92 7.94 -5.14
C SER A 176 -0.90 8.51 -4.15
N ARG A 177 -0.09 9.47 -4.61
CA ARG A 177 0.82 10.25 -3.76
C ARG A 177 0.28 11.67 -3.63
N LEU A 178 0.16 12.17 -2.40
CA LEU A 178 -0.36 13.49 -2.08
C LEU A 178 0.72 14.28 -1.36
N THR A 179 1.36 15.20 -2.08
CA THR A 179 2.59 15.85 -1.62
C THR A 179 2.63 17.34 -1.86
N ASP A 180 3.33 18.06 -0.98
CA ASP A 180 3.57 19.51 -1.03
C ASP A 180 2.28 20.35 -1.12
N GLY A 181 1.20 19.88 -0.49
CA GLY A 181 -0.02 20.64 -0.27
C GLY A 181 0.12 21.59 0.93
N TYR A 182 0.10 22.90 0.67
CA TYR A 182 0.34 23.95 1.67
C TYR A 182 -0.86 24.91 1.71
N ALA A 183 -1.45 25.14 2.89
CA ALA A 183 -2.58 26.08 3.10
C ALA A 183 -2.62 26.58 4.56
N ASN A 184 -3.59 27.42 4.93
CA ASN A 184 -3.87 27.67 6.35
C ASN A 184 -4.72 26.54 6.96
N GLU A 185 -5.71 26.05 6.21
CA GLU A 185 -6.61 24.98 6.62
C GLU A 185 -6.66 23.90 5.53
N GLY A 186 -6.29 22.66 5.88
CA GLY A 186 -6.32 21.55 4.93
C GLY A 186 -5.14 21.60 3.97
N GLY A 187 -3.97 21.12 4.41
CA GLY A 187 -2.76 21.10 3.58
C GLY A 187 -2.97 20.32 2.28
N VAL A 188 -3.61 19.16 2.38
CA VAL A 188 -4.06 18.38 1.21
C VAL A 188 -5.47 18.81 0.82
N ILE A 189 -6.43 18.62 1.71
CA ILE A 189 -7.86 18.78 1.40
C ILE A 189 -8.52 19.70 2.43
N TYR A 190 -9.29 20.66 1.93
CA TYR A 190 -10.37 21.28 2.70
C TYR A 190 -11.69 20.64 2.27
N ASN A 191 -12.36 19.97 3.20
CA ASN A 191 -13.61 19.26 2.99
C ASN A 191 -14.78 20.03 3.63
N GLN A 192 -15.64 20.58 2.79
CA GLN A 192 -16.66 21.57 3.12
C GLN A 192 -18.04 20.93 3.27
N GLY A 193 -18.88 21.50 4.13
CA GLY A 193 -20.30 21.19 4.26
C GLY A 193 -20.67 20.41 5.53
N LEU A 194 -21.93 20.52 5.93
CA LEU A 194 -22.48 20.01 7.19
C LEU A 194 -23.82 19.31 6.95
N LEU A 195 -23.91 17.99 7.21
CA LEU A 195 -25.12 17.19 6.96
C LEU A 195 -26.31 17.54 7.85
N THR A 196 -26.07 18.19 8.99
CA THR A 196 -27.09 18.42 10.02
C THR A 196 -27.92 19.68 9.75
N GLN A 197 -27.74 20.32 8.60
CA GLN A 197 -28.50 21.50 8.16
C GLN A 197 -29.46 21.09 7.04
N THR A 198 -30.68 21.63 7.06
CA THR A 198 -31.68 21.39 6.01
C THR A 198 -31.16 21.92 4.67
N ASP A 199 -31.37 21.16 3.60
CA ASP A 199 -30.98 21.54 2.22
C ASP A 199 -29.47 21.79 2.02
N GLN A 200 -28.63 21.02 2.74
CA GLN A 200 -27.17 21.06 2.59
C GLN A 200 -26.56 19.69 2.25
N THR A 201 -25.72 19.69 1.21
CA THR A 201 -24.72 18.66 0.95
C THR A 201 -23.49 18.87 1.81
N ALA A 202 -22.77 17.78 2.03
CA ALA A 202 -21.47 17.81 2.68
C ALA A 202 -20.48 16.97 1.91
N GLY A 203 -19.27 17.49 1.76
CA GLY A 203 -18.17 16.80 1.16
C GLY A 203 -17.82 15.55 1.95
N SER A 204 -17.46 14.49 1.24
CA SER A 204 -16.97 13.25 1.83
C SER A 204 -15.68 12.83 1.16
N VAL A 205 -14.71 12.40 1.96
CA VAL A 205 -13.37 12.05 1.46
C VAL A 205 -13.04 10.61 1.80
N ARG A 206 -12.59 9.84 0.81
CA ARG A 206 -12.02 8.51 1.03
C ARG A 206 -10.65 8.42 0.37
N ILE A 207 -9.63 8.12 1.17
CA ILE A 207 -8.26 7.90 0.67
C ILE A 207 -7.87 6.45 0.94
N VAL A 208 -7.46 5.74 -0.11
CA VAL A 208 -7.15 4.30 -0.08
C VAL A 208 -5.77 4.06 -0.66
N ASN A 209 -4.97 3.21 -0.01
CA ASN A 209 -3.67 2.76 -0.55
C ASN A 209 -2.83 3.93 -1.08
N SER A 210 -2.66 4.99 -0.28
CA SER A 210 -2.02 6.22 -0.75
C SER A 210 -0.91 6.70 0.20
N LEU A 211 0.07 7.41 -0.35
CA LEU A 211 1.12 8.08 0.42
C LEU A 211 0.75 9.55 0.60
N ILE A 212 0.68 10.00 1.85
CA ILE A 212 0.40 11.38 2.23
C ILE A 212 1.63 11.93 2.94
N GLN A 213 2.38 12.79 2.25
CA GLN A 213 3.70 13.19 2.72
C GLN A 213 4.03 14.67 2.46
N ASN A 214 4.76 15.30 3.39
CA ASN A 214 5.28 16.66 3.27
C ASN A 214 4.20 17.74 3.07
N ASN A 215 3.01 17.55 3.64
CA ASN A 215 1.94 18.55 3.58
C ASN A 215 1.94 19.43 4.82
N LYS A 216 1.47 20.67 4.68
CA LYS A 216 1.51 21.67 5.74
C LYS A 216 0.25 22.53 5.80
N ALA A 217 -0.31 22.68 7.00
CA ALA A 217 -1.30 23.71 7.29
C ALA A 217 -1.29 24.14 8.75
N ASN A 218 -1.86 25.30 9.08
CA ASN A 218 -2.01 25.72 10.48
C ASN A 218 -2.95 24.77 11.23
N GLN A 219 -4.03 24.36 10.59
CA GLN A 219 -4.96 23.35 11.08
C GLN A 219 -5.31 22.38 9.94
N GLY A 220 -5.44 21.09 10.26
CA GLY A 220 -5.67 20.09 9.22
C GLY A 220 -4.48 19.98 8.27
N GLY A 221 -3.28 19.70 8.80
CA GLY A 221 -2.04 19.57 8.00
C GLY A 221 -2.17 18.62 6.81
N VAL A 222 -3.11 17.66 6.89
CA VAL A 222 -3.59 16.86 5.76
C VAL A 222 -5.01 17.25 5.38
N ILE A 223 -6.00 16.97 6.25
CA ILE A 223 -7.41 17.25 5.99
C ILE A 223 -7.91 18.23 7.05
N TYR A 224 -8.50 19.32 6.59
CA TYR A 224 -9.46 20.09 7.37
C TYR A 224 -10.85 19.74 6.88
N SER A 225 -11.73 19.33 7.78
CA SER A 225 -13.09 18.92 7.45
C SER A 225 -14.08 19.67 8.34
N GLU A 226 -15.12 20.25 7.76
CA GLU A 226 -16.14 20.98 8.56
C GLU A 226 -16.94 20.03 9.46
N GLN A 227 -17.13 18.78 9.01
CA GLN A 227 -17.67 17.64 9.75
C GLN A 227 -16.73 16.42 9.56
N PRO A 228 -16.64 15.42 10.45
CA PRO A 228 -15.70 14.29 10.34
C PRO A 228 -16.04 13.28 9.22
N LEU A 229 -16.34 13.73 8.00
CA LEU A 229 -16.72 12.91 6.84
C LEU A 229 -15.51 12.50 6.01
N TYR A 230 -14.55 11.81 6.64
CA TYR A 230 -13.41 11.24 5.93
C TYR A 230 -13.04 9.83 6.40
N LEU A 231 -12.52 9.02 5.49
CA LEU A 231 -11.99 7.68 5.77
C LEU A 231 -10.64 7.48 5.10
N ILE A 232 -9.62 7.18 5.91
CA ILE A 232 -8.27 6.88 5.44
C ILE A 232 -7.99 5.40 5.68
N THR A 233 -7.66 4.66 4.62
CA THR A 233 -7.40 3.22 4.74
C THR A 233 -6.21 2.77 3.91
N GLN A 234 -5.48 1.76 4.39
CA GLN A 234 -4.34 1.16 3.70
C GLN A 234 -3.24 2.16 3.32
N SER A 235 -3.13 3.28 4.05
CA SER A 235 -2.32 4.42 3.63
C SER A 235 -1.13 4.66 4.55
N VAL A 236 -0.15 5.41 4.05
CA VAL A 236 1.00 5.89 4.84
C VAL A 236 0.89 7.41 4.99
N VAL A 237 0.85 7.88 6.23
CA VAL A 237 0.83 9.31 6.58
C VAL A 237 2.13 9.66 7.29
N ARG A 238 3.02 10.40 6.61
CA ARG A 238 4.34 10.72 7.16
C ARG A 238 4.83 12.12 6.85
N ASP A 239 5.69 12.65 7.71
CA ASP A 239 6.39 13.92 7.50
C ASP A 239 5.47 15.13 7.21
N ASN A 240 4.22 15.10 7.68
CA ASN A 240 3.32 16.23 7.56
C ASN A 240 3.43 17.14 8.79
N GLU A 241 3.07 18.41 8.62
CA GLU A 241 3.28 19.45 9.63
C GLU A 241 2.00 20.23 9.92
N VAL A 242 1.71 20.42 11.22
CA VAL A 242 0.65 21.31 11.70
C VAL A 242 1.27 22.58 12.27
N GLY A 243 0.83 23.76 11.83
CA GLY A 243 1.38 25.04 12.32
C GLY A 243 0.96 25.40 13.75
N LEU A 244 -0.17 24.86 14.23
CA LEU A 244 -0.66 25.08 15.60
C LEU A 244 -0.31 23.91 16.51
N ALA A 245 0.28 24.20 17.68
CA ALA A 245 0.67 23.19 18.68
C ALA A 245 -0.48 22.29 19.16
N ASN A 246 -1.72 22.81 19.17
CA ASN A 246 -2.93 22.06 19.53
C ASN A 246 -3.79 21.73 18.31
N GLY A 247 -3.27 21.92 17.10
CA GLY A 247 -3.93 21.51 15.88
C GLY A 247 -3.77 20.01 15.63
N SER A 248 -4.39 19.54 14.56
CA SER A 248 -4.38 18.15 14.11
C SER A 248 -4.06 18.06 12.62
N LEU A 249 -3.49 16.93 12.18
CA LEU A 249 -3.34 16.63 10.75
C LEU A 249 -4.68 16.38 10.06
N PHE A 250 -5.54 15.60 10.71
CA PHE A 250 -6.91 15.36 10.31
C PHE A 250 -7.80 16.04 11.33
N TYR A 251 -8.29 17.21 10.97
CA TYR A 251 -9.07 18.05 11.87
C TYR A 251 -10.52 18.10 11.42
N SER A 252 -11.42 17.88 12.36
CA SER A 252 -12.85 18.13 12.18
C SER A 252 -13.30 19.33 13.00
N GLN A 253 -13.89 20.33 12.35
CA GLN A 253 -14.33 21.55 13.02
C GLN A 253 -15.56 21.30 13.91
N SER A 254 -16.58 20.66 13.35
CA SER A 254 -17.85 20.41 14.01
C SER A 254 -18.01 18.93 14.35
N LYS A 255 -18.62 18.65 15.50
CA LYS A 255 -19.09 17.31 15.87
C LYS A 255 -20.41 17.02 15.17
N PHE A 256 -20.78 15.75 15.06
CA PHE A 256 -22.19 15.43 14.86
C PHE A 256 -22.98 15.81 16.12
N ASN A 257 -24.18 16.34 15.92
CA ASN A 257 -25.06 16.80 16.98
C ASN A 257 -26.38 16.00 17.04
N ASP A 258 -26.49 14.92 16.27
CA ASP A 258 -27.69 14.10 16.16
C ASP A 258 -27.50 12.71 16.79
N GLU A 259 -28.62 12.07 17.16
CA GLU A 259 -28.62 10.72 17.76
C GLU A 259 -28.25 9.61 16.75
N SER A 260 -28.29 9.90 15.45
CA SER A 260 -27.96 8.94 14.39
C SER A 260 -26.45 8.74 14.21
N THR A 261 -25.62 9.57 14.86
CA THR A 261 -24.15 9.51 14.87
C THR A 261 -23.60 8.11 15.12
N GLY A 262 -24.24 7.31 15.98
CA GLY A 262 -23.84 5.92 16.25
C GLY A 262 -23.86 5.01 15.00
N GLN A 263 -24.64 5.35 13.97
CA GLN A 263 -24.69 4.60 12.71
C GLN A 263 -23.39 4.73 11.89
N TYR A 264 -22.66 5.84 12.01
CA TYR A 264 -21.37 5.99 11.32
C TYR A 264 -20.31 5.05 11.89
N LEU A 265 -20.35 4.86 13.22
CA LEU A 265 -19.47 3.92 13.91
C LEU A 265 -19.80 2.48 13.49
N SER A 266 -21.08 2.08 13.50
CA SER A 266 -21.47 0.72 13.11
C SER A 266 -21.17 0.40 11.65
N ARG A 267 -21.29 1.40 10.76
CA ARG A 267 -20.93 1.30 9.34
C ARG A 267 -19.44 1.43 9.08
N ARG A 268 -18.66 1.88 10.07
CA ARG A 268 -17.21 2.13 9.96
C ARG A 268 -16.90 3.03 8.77
N ALA A 269 -17.68 4.11 8.66
CA ALA A 269 -17.68 4.98 7.49
C ALA A 269 -16.66 6.12 7.58
N ILE A 270 -16.19 6.45 8.78
CA ILE A 270 -15.31 7.60 9.03
C ILE A 270 -14.22 7.28 10.05
N GLY A 271 -13.01 7.80 9.83
CA GLY A 271 -11.83 7.58 10.66
C GLY A 271 -10.71 6.88 9.91
N PHE A 272 -10.07 5.88 10.54
CA PHE A 272 -8.82 5.29 10.05
C PHE A 272 -8.82 3.78 10.11
N SER A 273 -8.27 3.12 9.07
CA SER A 273 -7.94 1.71 9.16
C SER A 273 -6.67 1.29 8.44
N ASN A 274 -6.01 0.22 8.87
CA ASN A 274 -4.89 -0.41 8.16
C ASN A 274 -3.80 0.56 7.70
N SER A 275 -3.48 1.58 8.50
CA SER A 275 -2.63 2.68 8.05
C SER A 275 -1.45 2.87 9.00
N THR A 276 -0.30 3.19 8.42
CA THR A 276 0.92 3.57 9.17
C THR A 276 1.02 5.08 9.23
N ILE A 277 1.23 5.61 10.44
CA ILE A 277 1.25 7.05 10.72
C ILE A 277 2.47 7.36 11.59
N PHE A 278 3.46 8.06 11.04
CA PHE A 278 4.73 8.34 11.74
C PHE A 278 5.44 9.61 11.27
N HIS A 279 6.35 10.13 12.09
CA HIS A 279 7.18 11.32 11.80
C HIS A 279 6.40 12.62 11.50
N ASN A 280 5.13 12.70 11.88
CA ASN A 280 4.34 13.92 11.75
C ASN A 280 4.62 14.90 12.90
N LYS A 281 4.62 16.20 12.61
CA LYS A 281 5.20 17.25 13.47
C LYS A 281 4.15 18.24 14.02
N MET A 282 4.42 18.73 15.24
CA MET A 282 3.81 19.90 15.89
C MET A 282 2.31 19.83 16.25
N GLY A 283 1.64 18.69 16.07
CA GLY A 283 0.22 18.57 16.39
C GLY A 283 -0.23 17.12 16.60
N PHE A 284 -1.52 16.96 16.88
CA PHE A 284 -2.18 15.66 16.94
C PHE A 284 -2.32 15.06 15.53
N ILE A 285 -2.45 13.75 15.45
CA ILE A 285 -2.87 13.10 14.22
C ILE A 285 -4.32 13.43 13.93
N ALA A 286 -5.23 13.27 14.90
CA ALA A 286 -6.64 13.55 14.70
C ALA A 286 -7.35 13.94 15.99
N ASN A 287 -8.40 14.76 15.87
CA ASN A 287 -9.46 14.83 16.87
C ASN A 287 -10.51 13.76 16.60
N ILE A 288 -10.83 12.95 17.61
CA ILE A 288 -11.74 11.82 17.56
C ILE A 288 -13.07 12.22 18.19
N TYR A 289 -14.11 12.29 17.36
CA TYR A 289 -15.48 12.57 17.76
C TYR A 289 -16.36 11.34 17.70
N ASP A 290 -17.55 11.44 18.29
CA ASP A 290 -18.61 10.45 18.13
C ASP A 290 -18.85 10.14 16.63
N GLY A 291 -19.08 8.87 16.30
CA GLY A 291 -19.23 8.33 14.95
C GLY A 291 -17.92 7.78 14.35
N MET A 292 -16.76 8.14 14.91
CA MET A 292 -15.45 7.76 14.36
C MET A 292 -14.93 6.43 14.88
N PHE A 293 -14.22 5.71 14.00
CA PHE A 293 -13.49 4.52 14.37
C PHE A 293 -12.00 4.61 13.98
N VAL A 294 -11.16 3.94 14.75
CA VAL A 294 -9.74 3.74 14.45
C VAL A 294 -9.45 2.26 14.63
N ASN A 295 -8.97 1.58 13.58
CA ASN A 295 -8.78 0.14 13.64
C ASN A 295 -7.54 -0.35 12.91
N ASN A 296 -6.74 -1.23 13.50
CA ASN A 296 -5.55 -1.79 12.86
C ASN A 296 -4.61 -0.71 12.30
N ILE A 297 -4.28 0.32 13.08
CA ILE A 297 -3.28 1.33 12.68
C ILE A 297 -1.99 1.21 13.48
N THR A 298 -0.86 1.55 12.85
CA THR A 298 0.42 1.71 13.54
C THR A 298 0.72 3.21 13.62
N MET A 299 0.54 3.82 14.79
CA MET A 299 0.77 5.25 15.03
C MET A 299 1.90 5.45 16.02
N ILE A 300 3.08 5.76 15.51
CA ILE A 300 4.32 5.82 16.31
C ILE A 300 5.20 6.99 15.87
N LYS A 301 6.07 7.48 16.75
CA LYS A 301 7.09 8.49 16.40
C LYS A 301 6.51 9.79 15.81
N ASN A 302 5.31 10.18 16.22
CA ASN A 302 4.74 11.49 15.93
C ASN A 302 4.91 12.43 17.13
N ASP A 303 4.71 13.72 16.92
CA ASP A 303 4.63 14.67 18.03
C ASP A 303 3.47 14.30 18.97
N LYS A 304 2.22 14.27 18.47
CA LYS A 304 1.07 13.83 19.27
C LYS A 304 0.19 12.86 18.49
N GLY A 305 -0.39 11.91 19.20
CA GLY A 305 -1.31 10.90 18.68
C GLY A 305 -2.73 11.44 18.58
N LEU A 306 -3.63 10.97 19.42
CA LEU A 306 -5.07 11.27 19.29
C LEU A 306 -5.57 12.25 20.35
N PHE A 307 -6.39 13.22 19.91
CA PHE A 307 -7.19 14.05 20.80
C PHE A 307 -8.62 13.48 20.88
N LEU A 308 -9.09 13.07 22.05
CA LEU A 308 -10.33 12.33 22.25
C LEU A 308 -11.44 13.26 22.77
N ASP A 309 -12.57 13.30 22.09
CA ASP A 309 -13.68 14.19 22.43
C ASP A 309 -15.04 13.63 21.96
N ALA A 310 -15.33 12.40 22.37
CA ALA A 310 -16.57 11.67 22.05
C ALA A 310 -17.47 11.52 23.30
N PRO A 311 -18.21 12.56 23.72
CA PRO A 311 -18.99 12.55 24.96
C PRO A 311 -20.18 11.58 24.97
N GLN A 312 -20.65 11.14 23.79
CA GLN A 312 -21.72 10.14 23.71
C GLN A 312 -21.19 8.70 23.84
N GLY A 313 -19.86 8.50 23.78
CA GLY A 313 -19.24 7.18 23.82
C GLY A 313 -19.38 6.40 22.51
N ASN A 314 -19.69 7.10 21.41
CA ASN A 314 -19.88 6.53 20.08
C ASN A 314 -18.59 6.62 19.24
N ALA A 315 -17.42 6.49 19.86
CA ALA A 315 -16.14 6.40 19.16
C ALA A 315 -15.35 5.19 19.67
N ALA A 316 -14.72 4.45 18.75
CA ALA A 316 -13.99 3.23 19.09
C ALA A 316 -12.60 3.17 18.46
N ILE A 317 -11.63 2.77 19.27
CA ILE A 317 -10.23 2.58 18.87
C ILE A 317 -9.84 1.14 19.21
N SER A 318 -9.44 0.35 18.20
CA SER A 318 -9.20 -1.08 18.38
C SER A 318 -8.06 -1.64 17.53
N ASN A 319 -7.50 -2.76 17.97
CA ASN A 319 -6.52 -3.58 17.25
C ASN A 319 -5.29 -2.80 16.74
N SER A 320 -4.93 -1.71 17.42
CA SER A 320 -3.94 -0.73 16.95
C SER A 320 -2.72 -0.64 17.88
N VAL A 321 -1.65 -0.04 17.36
CA VAL A 321 -0.43 0.27 18.10
C VAL A 321 -0.32 1.79 18.21
N LEU A 322 -0.47 2.32 19.43
CA LEU A 322 -0.60 3.75 19.73
C LEU A 322 0.42 4.17 20.79
N VAL A 323 1.71 4.00 20.46
CA VAL A 323 2.82 4.17 21.42
C VAL A 323 3.99 4.92 20.78
N GLY A 324 4.89 5.45 21.59
CA GLY A 324 6.12 6.07 21.09
C GLY A 324 5.93 7.41 20.40
N ASN A 325 4.79 8.08 20.59
CA ASN A 325 4.61 9.50 20.29
C ASN A 325 5.02 10.34 21.52
N THR A 326 5.28 11.65 21.39
CA THR A 326 5.54 12.51 22.56
C THR A 326 4.34 12.52 23.51
N ILE A 327 3.12 12.54 22.94
CA ILE A 327 1.85 12.32 23.65
C ILE A 327 1.04 11.31 22.84
N ASN A 328 0.64 10.17 23.39
CA ASN A 328 -0.10 9.16 22.61
C ASN A 328 -1.60 9.47 22.54
N CYS A 329 -2.20 9.82 23.68
CA CYS A 329 -3.59 10.27 23.74
C CYS A 329 -3.74 11.46 24.69
N GLN A 330 -4.64 12.37 24.34
CA GLN A 330 -5.14 13.40 25.24
C GLN A 330 -6.65 13.44 25.14
N ALA A 331 -7.36 13.49 26.26
CA ALA A 331 -8.83 13.46 26.27
C ALA A 331 -9.40 14.76 26.81
N ASN A 332 -10.53 15.20 26.24
CA ASN A 332 -11.39 16.19 26.85
C ASN A 332 -12.06 15.62 28.12
N ALA A 333 -12.47 16.47 29.06
CA ALA A 333 -13.03 16.06 30.35
C ALA A 333 -14.30 15.21 30.23
N THR A 334 -15.10 15.42 29.18
CA THR A 334 -16.35 14.69 28.94
C THR A 334 -16.19 13.48 28.02
N ASP A 335 -14.98 13.19 27.54
CA ASP A 335 -14.72 12.12 26.59
C ASP A 335 -15.07 10.73 27.14
N LYS A 336 -15.74 9.92 26.32
CA LYS A 336 -16.09 8.53 26.61
C LYS A 336 -15.64 7.58 25.49
N THR A 337 -14.64 7.96 24.69
CA THR A 337 -14.09 7.09 23.64
C THR A 337 -13.69 5.73 24.22
N ILE A 338 -14.04 4.64 23.52
CA ILE A 338 -13.72 3.27 23.92
C ILE A 338 -12.41 2.85 23.25
N ILE A 339 -11.38 2.57 24.04
CA ILE A 339 -10.06 2.14 23.58
C ILE A 339 -9.82 0.73 24.10
N GLN A 340 -9.74 -0.26 23.22
CA GLN A 340 -9.73 -1.67 23.60
C GLN A 340 -8.92 -2.55 22.64
N SER A 341 -8.32 -3.64 23.14
CA SER A 341 -7.50 -4.55 22.32
C SER A 341 -6.39 -3.83 21.55
N ASN A 342 -5.70 -2.87 22.16
CA ASN A 342 -4.60 -2.13 21.55
C ASN A 342 -3.29 -2.32 22.33
N LEU A 343 -2.16 -1.99 21.72
CA LEU A 343 -0.91 -1.71 22.44
C LEU A 343 -0.84 -0.21 22.72
N VAL A 344 -0.84 0.18 23.98
CA VAL A 344 -1.02 1.58 24.41
C VAL A 344 -0.19 1.93 25.64
N THR A 345 -0.07 3.22 25.91
CA THR A 345 0.36 3.76 27.20
C THR A 345 -0.85 4.09 28.09
N THR A 346 -0.61 4.35 29.38
CA THR A 346 -1.67 4.54 30.38
C THR A 346 -2.66 5.66 30.04
N GLU A 347 -2.21 6.76 29.42
CA GLU A 347 -3.10 7.86 29.02
C GLU A 347 -4.11 7.49 27.93
N CYS A 348 -3.82 6.44 27.15
CA CYS A 348 -4.69 5.88 26.14
C CYS A 348 -5.54 4.71 26.66
N ASP A 349 -5.27 4.16 27.85
CA ASP A 349 -6.05 3.03 28.38
C ASP A 349 -7.37 3.52 28.99
N ARG A 350 -8.40 3.67 28.14
CA ARG A 350 -9.66 4.35 28.49
C ARG A 350 -10.87 3.52 28.08
N ASN A 351 -11.78 3.31 29.03
CA ASN A 351 -13.09 2.68 28.83
C ASN A 351 -13.04 1.28 28.18
N ALA A 352 -11.92 0.56 28.29
CA ALA A 352 -11.81 -0.83 27.86
C ALA A 352 -12.69 -1.74 28.73
N SER A 353 -13.34 -2.74 28.11
CA SER A 353 -13.99 -3.80 28.88
C SER A 353 -12.96 -4.77 29.46
N SER A 354 -13.32 -5.47 30.54
CA SER A 354 -12.48 -6.55 31.09
C SER A 354 -12.26 -7.71 30.11
N THR A 355 -13.17 -7.87 29.15
CA THR A 355 -13.05 -8.89 28.10
C THR A 355 -12.15 -8.46 26.96
N LEU A 356 -11.93 -7.16 26.75
CA LEU A 356 -11.11 -6.60 25.66
C LEU A 356 -10.07 -5.60 26.22
N PRO A 357 -9.23 -6.01 27.17
CA PRO A 357 -8.24 -5.12 27.76
C PRO A 357 -7.23 -4.65 26.71
N ASN A 358 -6.67 -3.46 26.93
CA ASN A 358 -5.46 -3.06 26.23
C ASN A 358 -4.22 -3.76 26.83
N ILE A 359 -3.18 -3.84 26.03
CA ILE A 359 -1.83 -4.22 26.43
C ILE A 359 -1.08 -2.93 26.74
N LEU A 360 -0.62 -2.79 27.99
CA LEU A 360 0.21 -1.65 28.37
C LEU A 360 1.64 -1.85 27.87
N TYR A 361 2.15 -0.85 27.18
CA TYR A 361 3.49 -0.83 26.63
C TYR A 361 4.55 -0.80 27.74
N PRO A 362 5.44 -1.81 27.82
CA PRO A 362 6.43 -1.86 28.89
C PRO A 362 7.48 -0.74 28.74
N ALA A 363 7.87 -0.13 29.86
CA ALA A 363 8.81 1.00 29.87
C ALA A 363 10.20 0.69 29.29
N ASN A 364 10.64 -0.58 29.37
CA ASN A 364 11.94 -1.03 28.86
C ASN A 364 11.85 -1.66 27.46
N GLU A 365 10.64 -1.74 26.88
CA GLU A 365 10.47 -2.30 25.55
C GLU A 365 10.96 -1.30 24.52
N LYS A 366 11.62 -1.78 23.48
CA LYS A 366 12.06 -0.92 22.37
C LYS A 366 11.10 -1.08 21.22
N LEU A 367 10.69 0.04 20.62
CA LEU A 367 9.68 0.01 19.57
C LEU A 367 10.24 -0.42 18.22
N ILE A 368 11.37 0.17 17.80
CA ILE A 368 12.00 -0.06 16.49
C ILE A 368 13.39 -0.65 16.71
N ALA A 369 13.73 -1.70 15.97
CA ALA A 369 15.04 -2.33 15.98
C ALA A 369 16.14 -1.38 15.48
N GLY A 370 17.37 -1.51 16.00
CA GLY A 370 18.48 -0.64 15.60
C GLY A 370 18.41 0.76 16.21
N THR A 371 18.97 1.76 15.53
CA THR A 371 19.11 3.15 16.03
C THR A 371 18.38 4.19 15.18
N THR A 372 17.86 3.78 14.02
CA THR A 372 17.14 4.64 13.09
C THR A 372 15.70 4.16 12.96
N ASP A 373 14.78 5.10 12.73
CA ASP A 373 13.37 4.78 12.53
C ASP A 373 13.09 4.26 11.11
N GLU A 374 14.02 4.46 10.17
CA GLU A 374 13.95 4.02 8.78
C GLU A 374 15.22 3.26 8.37
N GLY A 375 15.09 2.33 7.42
CA GLY A 375 16.22 1.61 6.83
C GLY A 375 16.07 0.09 6.85
N VAL A 376 17.21 -0.59 6.74
CA VAL A 376 17.27 -2.06 6.71
C VAL A 376 17.08 -2.60 8.13
N CYS A 377 16.31 -3.68 8.25
CA CYS A 377 16.09 -4.33 9.53
C CYS A 377 17.36 -5.02 10.04
N ASP A 378 17.83 -4.61 11.22
CA ASP A 378 18.82 -5.39 11.96
C ASP A 378 18.12 -6.58 12.63
N VAL A 379 18.11 -7.70 11.90
CA VAL A 379 17.56 -8.97 12.37
C VAL A 379 18.32 -9.57 13.55
N THR A 380 19.55 -9.11 13.84
CA THR A 380 20.33 -9.54 15.02
C THR A 380 19.97 -8.76 16.29
N SER A 381 19.26 -7.63 16.16
CA SER A 381 18.82 -6.80 17.29
C SER A 381 17.95 -7.62 18.24
N LYS A 382 18.32 -7.65 19.52
CA LYS A 382 17.59 -8.42 20.55
C LYS A 382 16.25 -7.80 20.93
N ASP A 383 16.13 -6.50 20.72
CA ASP A 383 14.97 -5.67 21.05
C ASP A 383 14.42 -4.97 19.79
N GLY A 384 13.23 -4.39 19.90
CA GLY A 384 12.55 -3.71 18.80
C GLY A 384 11.36 -4.50 18.28
N LEU A 385 10.14 -4.12 18.65
CA LEU A 385 8.90 -4.75 18.19
C LEU A 385 8.72 -4.71 16.67
N PHE A 386 9.26 -3.68 16.01
CA PHE A 386 9.22 -3.50 14.56
C PHE A 386 10.63 -3.39 13.97
N CYS A 387 10.78 -3.81 12.72
CA CYS A 387 11.87 -3.34 11.87
C CYS A 387 11.71 -1.84 11.59
N PRO A 388 12.79 -1.10 11.29
CA PRO A 388 12.70 0.25 10.75
C PRO A 388 11.79 0.31 9.52
N PHE A 389 11.15 1.45 9.31
CA PHE A 389 10.31 1.68 8.14
C PHE A 389 11.13 1.50 6.87
N SER A 390 10.60 0.75 5.92
CA SER A 390 11.20 0.58 4.59
C SER A 390 10.14 0.38 3.53
N THR A 391 10.47 0.79 2.30
CA THR A 391 9.67 0.51 1.11
C THR A 391 10.37 -0.56 0.30
N PRO A 392 9.86 -1.81 0.27
CA PRO A 392 10.42 -2.86 -0.58
C PRO A 392 10.40 -2.45 -2.06
N LYS A 393 11.35 -2.98 -2.85
CA LYS A 393 11.55 -2.63 -4.26
C LYS A 393 10.27 -2.71 -5.10
N ASP A 394 9.45 -3.74 -4.84
CA ASP A 394 8.24 -4.03 -5.63
C ASP A 394 6.96 -3.63 -4.88
N SER A 395 7.04 -2.58 -4.03
CA SER A 395 5.91 -2.10 -3.25
C SER A 395 5.71 -0.59 -3.42
N PHE A 396 4.44 -0.18 -3.55
CA PHE A 396 4.08 1.24 -3.67
C PHE A 396 4.27 2.00 -2.34
N LEU A 397 3.91 1.37 -1.22
CA LEU A 397 3.96 1.94 0.13
C LEU A 397 4.93 1.15 1.02
N GLY A 398 5.72 1.86 1.81
CA GLY A 398 6.52 1.25 2.86
C GLY A 398 5.72 0.90 4.11
N PHE A 399 6.32 0.12 5.00
CA PHE A 399 5.70 -0.29 6.25
C PHE A 399 6.73 -0.64 7.33
N PHE A 400 6.27 -0.70 8.58
CA PHE A 400 7.00 -1.29 9.69
C PHE A 400 6.71 -2.79 9.74
N LYS A 401 7.70 -3.64 9.43
CA LYS A 401 7.56 -5.10 9.54
C LYS A 401 7.51 -5.50 11.03
N PRO A 402 6.45 -6.18 11.51
CA PRO A 402 6.42 -6.74 12.86
C PRO A 402 7.53 -7.77 13.09
N ARG A 403 8.06 -7.87 14.31
CA ARG A 403 9.15 -8.79 14.66
C ARG A 403 8.74 -9.77 15.76
N LEU A 404 9.26 -10.99 15.65
CA LEU A 404 9.20 -12.02 16.69
C LEU A 404 10.54 -12.13 17.40
N LEU A 405 10.66 -11.44 18.54
CA LEU A 405 11.91 -11.34 19.32
C LEU A 405 12.42 -12.72 19.77
N GLU A 406 13.74 -12.92 19.73
CA GLU A 406 14.33 -14.20 20.15
C GLU A 406 14.20 -14.50 21.65
N SER A 407 13.91 -13.47 22.46
CA SER A 407 13.59 -13.59 23.88
C SER A 407 12.25 -14.27 24.14
N TYR A 408 11.34 -14.27 23.17
CA TYR A 408 10.04 -14.92 23.27
C TYR A 408 10.20 -16.44 23.30
N LYS A 409 9.56 -17.07 24.29
CA LYS A 409 9.51 -18.53 24.47
C LYS A 409 8.33 -19.14 23.74
N THR A 410 7.24 -18.39 23.65
CA THR A 410 6.01 -18.77 22.92
C THR A 410 5.51 -17.60 22.08
N LEU A 411 4.62 -17.88 21.12
CA LEU A 411 3.97 -16.82 20.35
C LEU A 411 3.14 -15.87 21.25
N ALA A 412 2.61 -16.38 22.37
CA ALA A 412 1.83 -15.61 23.33
C ALA A 412 2.65 -14.52 24.04
N ASP A 413 3.99 -14.60 24.05
CA ASP A 413 4.86 -13.58 24.64
C ASP A 413 4.94 -12.31 23.78
N SER A 414 4.57 -12.38 22.50
CA SER A 414 4.54 -11.21 21.61
C SER A 414 3.58 -10.15 22.15
N LEU A 415 3.91 -8.87 21.98
CA LEU A 415 3.00 -7.77 22.33
C LEU A 415 2.06 -7.38 21.19
N ILE A 416 2.37 -7.78 19.96
CA ILE A 416 1.66 -7.32 18.75
C ILE A 416 1.14 -8.45 17.86
N ILE A 417 1.76 -9.63 17.91
CA ILE A 417 1.38 -10.76 17.05
C ILE A 417 0.25 -11.56 17.70
N ASN A 418 -0.81 -11.84 16.95
CA ASN A 418 -2.02 -12.55 17.39
C ASN A 418 -2.59 -11.95 18.69
N LYS A 419 -2.83 -10.63 18.71
CA LYS A 419 -3.36 -9.92 19.88
C LYS A 419 -4.66 -9.15 19.64
N GLY A 420 -4.99 -8.84 18.39
CA GLY A 420 -6.33 -8.43 18.01
C GLY A 420 -7.31 -9.60 18.16
N ARG A 421 -8.61 -9.34 18.30
CA ARG A 421 -9.59 -10.38 18.69
C ARG A 421 -10.69 -10.57 17.66
N LEU A 422 -10.87 -11.81 17.19
CA LEU A 422 -11.93 -12.30 16.30
C LEU A 422 -12.49 -13.62 16.86
N TYR A 423 -13.80 -13.84 16.93
CA TYR A 423 -14.28 -15.21 17.23
C TYR A 423 -14.29 -16.08 15.97
N SER A 424 -14.13 -17.39 16.17
CA SER A 424 -14.18 -18.41 15.12
C SER A 424 -15.53 -18.49 14.37
N ASP A 425 -16.60 -17.92 14.94
CA ASP A 425 -17.91 -17.77 14.29
C ASP A 425 -18.07 -16.46 13.49
N GLY A 426 -17.03 -15.64 13.41
CA GLY A 426 -17.02 -14.35 12.72
C GLY A 426 -17.69 -13.20 13.49
N SER A 427 -18.18 -13.44 14.71
CA SER A 427 -18.69 -12.39 15.61
C SER A 427 -17.56 -11.69 16.37
N SER A 428 -17.84 -10.52 16.94
CA SER A 428 -16.91 -9.80 17.83
C SER A 428 -17.60 -9.49 19.16
N THR A 429 -16.85 -9.55 20.28
CA THR A 429 -17.32 -9.05 21.59
C THR A 429 -17.02 -7.56 21.79
N GLY A 430 -16.59 -6.88 20.71
CA GLY A 430 -16.16 -5.49 20.72
C GLY A 430 -16.71 -4.70 19.54
N LEU A 431 -16.62 -3.37 19.64
CA LEU A 431 -17.13 -2.40 18.66
C LEU A 431 -16.42 -2.44 17.30
N ALA A 432 -15.23 -3.06 17.20
CA ALA A 432 -14.52 -3.24 15.94
C ALA A 432 -13.78 -4.60 15.87
N ARG A 433 -14.20 -5.43 14.92
CA ARG A 433 -13.45 -6.62 14.46
C ARG A 433 -12.15 -6.21 13.76
N CYS A 434 -11.17 -7.09 13.68
CA CYS A 434 -10.00 -6.87 12.83
C CYS A 434 -10.41 -6.62 11.36
N GLU A 435 -9.62 -5.81 10.66
CA GLU A 435 -9.77 -5.61 9.23
C GLU A 435 -9.51 -6.91 8.45
N THR A 436 -10.23 -7.13 7.35
CA THR A 436 -10.03 -8.32 6.49
C THR A 436 -8.67 -8.32 5.80
N PHE A 437 -8.16 -7.13 5.48
CA PHE A 437 -6.88 -6.93 4.81
C PHE A 437 -5.96 -6.09 5.69
N ASP A 438 -4.65 -6.17 5.49
CA ASP A 438 -3.66 -5.29 6.10
C ASP A 438 -3.37 -4.08 5.18
N GLN A 439 -2.42 -3.21 5.56
CA GLN A 439 -2.04 -2.04 4.76
C GLN A 439 -1.61 -2.37 3.33
N ARG A 440 -1.04 -3.56 3.12
CA ARG A 440 -0.50 -4.00 1.82
C ARG A 440 -1.59 -4.60 0.94
N GLY A 441 -2.84 -4.60 1.40
CA GLY A 441 -3.94 -5.29 0.73
C GLY A 441 -3.87 -6.82 0.85
N LYS A 442 -2.99 -7.36 1.70
CA LYS A 442 -2.91 -8.80 1.93
C LYS A 442 -3.98 -9.21 2.94
N ARG A 443 -4.62 -10.37 2.75
CA ARG A 443 -5.61 -10.89 3.70
C ARG A 443 -4.94 -11.18 5.03
N ARG A 444 -5.59 -10.78 6.12
CA ARG A 444 -5.22 -11.24 7.47
C ARG A 444 -5.58 -12.69 7.63
N SER A 445 -4.82 -13.40 8.45
CA SER A 445 -5.00 -14.83 8.68
C SER A 445 -6.26 -15.09 9.50
N GLY A 446 -7.43 -15.10 8.86
CA GLY A 446 -8.73 -15.34 9.53
C GLY A 446 -8.94 -16.77 10.04
N TYR A 447 -7.86 -17.55 10.16
CA TYR A 447 -7.88 -18.97 10.54
C TYR A 447 -7.54 -19.21 12.01
N ASP A 448 -6.96 -18.23 12.69
CA ASP A 448 -6.80 -18.22 14.14
C ASP A 448 -7.64 -17.05 14.69
N GLU A 449 -8.22 -17.20 15.86
CA GLU A 449 -9.17 -16.25 16.50
C GLU A 449 -8.56 -14.86 16.82
N LEU A 450 -7.38 -14.54 16.27
CA LEU A 450 -6.57 -13.39 16.61
C LEU A 450 -5.90 -12.83 15.34
N CYS A 451 -5.90 -11.50 15.20
CA CYS A 451 -5.09 -10.80 14.19
C CYS A 451 -3.93 -10.06 14.84
N ASP A 452 -3.00 -9.54 14.05
CA ASP A 452 -1.93 -8.69 14.58
C ASP A 452 -2.40 -7.26 14.88
N LEU A 453 -1.85 -6.68 15.95
CA LEU A 453 -2.04 -5.27 16.25
C LEU A 453 -1.28 -4.41 15.25
N GLY A 454 -1.93 -3.34 14.81
CA GLY A 454 -1.35 -2.37 13.90
C GLY A 454 -1.66 -2.64 12.44
N ALA A 455 -0.97 -1.90 11.57
CA ALA A 455 -1.29 -1.82 10.15
C ALA A 455 -0.93 -3.06 9.33
N ILE A 456 0.01 -3.87 9.82
CA ILE A 456 0.57 -5.02 9.10
C ILE A 456 0.21 -6.31 9.81
N GLU A 457 -0.18 -7.31 9.02
CA GLU A 457 -0.27 -8.70 9.47
C GLU A 457 1.06 -9.39 9.15
N TYR A 458 1.61 -10.10 10.11
CA TYR A 458 2.74 -10.98 9.93
C TYR A 458 2.26 -12.27 9.23
N ILE A 459 2.59 -12.39 7.95
CA ILE A 459 2.06 -13.48 7.12
C ILE A 459 3.10 -14.58 6.93
N LEU A 460 2.65 -15.82 7.08
CA LEU A 460 3.42 -17.01 6.76
C LEU A 460 2.84 -17.69 5.54
N ASN A 461 3.66 -17.86 4.50
CA ASN A 461 3.32 -18.68 3.35
C ASN A 461 3.79 -20.12 3.58
N ASN A 462 2.92 -21.08 3.26
CA ASN A 462 3.23 -22.51 3.33
C ASN A 462 3.91 -23.03 2.05
N GLU A 463 3.91 -22.25 0.97
CA GLU A 463 4.60 -22.59 -0.27
C GLU A 463 6.08 -22.20 -0.19
N ILE A 464 6.96 -23.22 -0.24
CA ILE A 464 8.41 -23.04 -0.21
C ILE A 464 8.94 -23.12 -1.65
N ALA A 465 9.33 -21.97 -2.20
CA ALA A 465 9.94 -21.91 -3.53
C ALA A 465 11.33 -22.59 -3.54
N PRO A 466 11.67 -23.35 -4.59
CA PRO A 466 13.02 -23.88 -4.76
C PRO A 466 14.00 -22.74 -5.06
N VAL A 467 15.26 -22.94 -4.68
CA VAL A 467 16.36 -21.98 -4.87
C VAL A 467 17.55 -22.65 -5.55
N GLY A 468 18.54 -21.84 -5.92
CA GLY A 468 19.78 -22.33 -6.51
C GLY A 468 20.26 -21.46 -7.66
N GLN A 469 21.27 -21.94 -8.37
CA GLN A 469 21.88 -21.19 -9.46
C GLN A 469 22.61 -22.10 -10.43
N ASP A 470 22.56 -21.75 -11.71
CA ASP A 470 23.41 -22.31 -12.74
C ASP A 470 24.76 -21.58 -12.78
N ILE A 471 25.86 -22.34 -12.71
CA ILE A 471 27.23 -21.84 -12.67
C ILE A 471 28.12 -22.53 -13.71
N LYS A 472 29.23 -21.87 -14.06
CA LYS A 472 30.29 -22.44 -14.89
C LYS A 472 31.43 -22.99 -14.02
N TYR A 473 32.35 -23.74 -14.66
CA TYR A 473 33.57 -24.20 -14.01
C TYR A 473 34.35 -23.04 -13.39
N GLY A 474 34.80 -23.23 -12.14
CA GLY A 474 35.49 -22.21 -11.34
C GLY A 474 34.60 -21.11 -10.75
N GLN A 475 33.29 -21.07 -11.01
CA GLN A 475 32.39 -20.10 -10.42
C GLN A 475 31.83 -20.57 -9.06
N VAL A 476 31.46 -19.60 -8.23
CA VAL A 476 30.77 -19.77 -6.95
C VAL A 476 29.31 -19.37 -7.14
N ALA A 477 28.38 -20.16 -6.64
CA ALA A 477 26.96 -19.80 -6.66
C ALA A 477 26.63 -18.88 -5.48
N THR A 478 25.91 -17.79 -5.75
CA THR A 478 25.43 -16.82 -4.76
C THR A 478 23.96 -16.55 -5.00
N PHE A 479 23.11 -16.92 -4.04
CA PHE A 479 21.65 -16.77 -4.14
C PHE A 479 21.04 -16.49 -2.76
N SER A 480 19.77 -16.12 -2.70
CA SER A 480 19.07 -15.85 -1.44
C SER A 480 17.97 -16.88 -1.17
N ILE A 481 17.75 -17.19 0.11
CA ILE A 481 16.63 -18.02 0.57
C ILE A 481 15.45 -17.21 1.12
N LEU A 482 15.54 -15.87 1.15
CA LEU A 482 14.52 -15.02 1.79
C LEU A 482 13.11 -15.21 1.21
N SER A 483 12.99 -15.41 -0.11
CA SER A 483 11.70 -15.68 -0.76
C SER A 483 11.03 -16.96 -0.22
N SER A 484 11.82 -17.93 0.23
CA SER A 484 11.37 -19.18 0.82
C SER A 484 11.04 -19.08 2.32
N LEU A 485 11.39 -17.96 2.98
CA LEU A 485 11.11 -17.73 4.42
C LEU A 485 9.80 -16.97 4.65
N SER A 486 9.13 -16.50 3.59
CA SER A 486 8.00 -15.60 3.69
C SER A 486 8.36 -14.34 4.50
N GLU A 487 7.66 -14.04 5.59
CA GLU A 487 7.98 -12.90 6.47
C GLU A 487 8.82 -13.31 7.68
N ALA A 488 9.23 -14.58 7.79
CA ALA A 488 10.06 -15.06 8.88
C ALA A 488 11.53 -14.69 8.74
N ASP A 489 12.18 -14.46 9.88
CA ASP A 489 13.62 -14.20 9.96
C ASP A 489 14.34 -15.47 10.37
N LEU A 490 15.60 -15.64 9.97
CA LEU A 490 16.45 -16.71 10.48
C LEU A 490 16.72 -16.50 11.96
N VAL A 491 16.75 -17.57 12.76
CA VAL A 491 17.24 -17.47 14.14
C VAL A 491 18.77 -17.33 14.16
N THR A 492 19.30 -16.67 15.18
CA THR A 492 20.75 -16.48 15.35
C THR A 492 21.45 -17.78 15.77
N PRO A 493 22.79 -17.90 15.55
CA PRO A 493 23.59 -18.99 16.11
C PRO A 493 23.44 -19.19 17.62
N THR A 494 23.27 -18.09 18.37
CA THR A 494 23.06 -18.16 19.82
C THR A 494 21.72 -18.83 20.16
N THR A 495 20.66 -18.51 19.42
CA THR A 495 19.37 -19.18 19.57
C THR A 495 19.44 -20.65 19.15
N CYS A 496 20.19 -20.99 18.09
CA CYS A 496 20.42 -22.40 17.73
C CYS A 496 21.06 -23.22 18.85
N LYS A 497 22.09 -22.66 19.49
CA LYS A 497 22.75 -23.28 20.64
C LYS A 497 21.80 -23.47 21.82
N ARG A 498 20.89 -22.51 22.04
CA ARG A 498 19.84 -22.63 23.07
C ARG A 498 18.80 -23.71 22.73
N LEU A 499 18.42 -23.86 21.46
CA LEU A 499 17.40 -24.81 21.03
C LEU A 499 17.94 -26.25 20.96
N PHE A 500 19.16 -26.44 20.46
CA PHE A 500 19.69 -27.77 20.12
C PHE A 500 21.00 -28.15 20.83
N GLY A 501 21.54 -27.27 21.68
CA GLY A 501 22.84 -27.48 22.32
C GLY A 501 24.01 -27.26 21.35
N GLU A 502 25.18 -27.81 21.70
CA GLU A 502 26.36 -27.77 20.84
C GLU A 502 26.18 -28.67 19.62
N ARG A 503 26.79 -28.30 18.49
CA ARG A 503 26.79 -29.16 17.31
C ARG A 503 27.66 -30.40 17.55
N ALA A 504 27.18 -31.53 17.05
CA ALA A 504 27.90 -32.81 17.14
C ALA A 504 29.25 -32.80 16.41
N ASP A 505 29.43 -31.92 15.41
CA ASP A 505 30.69 -31.77 14.66
C ASP A 505 31.67 -30.76 15.28
N GLY A 506 31.35 -30.20 16.45
CA GLY A 506 32.18 -29.24 17.18
C GLY A 506 32.32 -27.86 16.51
N LYS A 507 31.59 -27.59 15.42
CA LYS A 507 31.58 -26.28 14.76
C LYS A 507 30.55 -25.36 15.39
N GLU A 508 30.70 -24.06 15.13
CA GLU A 508 29.68 -23.06 15.48
C GLU A 508 28.41 -23.25 14.65
N TRP A 509 27.26 -22.88 15.23
CA TRP A 509 26.02 -22.79 14.50
C TRP A 509 26.10 -21.68 13.45
N GLN A 510 25.57 -21.94 12.26
CA GLN A 510 25.28 -20.88 11.29
C GLN A 510 23.84 -20.37 11.51
N PRO A 511 23.51 -19.15 11.05
CA PRO A 511 22.14 -18.63 11.05
C PRO A 511 21.12 -19.64 10.56
N GLY A 512 19.93 -19.62 11.16
CA GLY A 512 18.87 -20.58 10.88
C GLY A 512 19.19 -22.02 11.31
N CYS A 513 20.22 -22.24 12.12
CA CYS A 513 20.62 -23.58 12.55
C CYS A 513 20.92 -24.51 11.37
N LEU A 514 21.53 -23.95 10.33
CA LEU A 514 21.70 -24.55 9.00
C LEU A 514 22.04 -26.05 9.02
N LYS A 515 21.22 -26.83 8.34
CA LYS A 515 21.46 -28.23 7.97
C LYS A 515 21.36 -28.41 6.45
N VAL A 516 22.10 -29.37 5.92
CA VAL A 516 22.09 -29.72 4.50
C VAL A 516 21.73 -31.18 4.37
N ILE A 517 20.62 -31.48 3.69
CA ILE A 517 20.15 -32.83 3.45
C ILE A 517 20.29 -33.14 1.97
N GLN A 518 21.16 -34.10 1.63
CA GLN A 518 21.38 -34.51 0.24
C GLN A 518 20.19 -35.27 -0.32
N ASN A 519 19.88 -35.04 -1.60
CA ASN A 519 18.86 -35.80 -2.31
C ASN A 519 19.39 -37.22 -2.62
N LYS A 520 18.47 -38.17 -2.83
CA LYS A 520 18.80 -39.55 -3.26
C LYS A 520 19.57 -39.59 -4.58
N ASP A 521 19.32 -38.64 -5.49
CA ASP A 521 19.96 -38.56 -6.81
C ASP A 521 21.40 -38.03 -6.74
N THR A 522 21.73 -37.27 -5.69
CA THR A 522 23.08 -36.75 -5.40
C THR A 522 23.42 -36.99 -3.94
N PRO A 523 23.65 -38.26 -3.52
CA PRO A 523 23.78 -38.60 -2.10
C PRO A 523 25.06 -38.08 -1.43
N VAL A 524 26.01 -37.59 -2.23
CA VAL A 524 27.26 -36.98 -1.77
C VAL A 524 27.33 -35.56 -2.31
N SER A 525 27.55 -34.58 -1.43
CA SER A 525 27.64 -33.18 -1.82
C SER A 525 28.82 -32.92 -2.75
N LYS A 526 28.60 -32.07 -3.76
CA LYS A 526 29.61 -31.65 -4.73
C LYS A 526 30.24 -30.30 -4.39
N GLY A 527 30.06 -29.82 -3.15
CA GLY A 527 30.54 -28.51 -2.70
C GLY A 527 30.36 -28.30 -1.21
N SER A 528 30.46 -27.04 -0.79
CA SER A 528 30.20 -26.59 0.57
C SER A 528 29.41 -25.29 0.54
N LEU A 529 28.64 -25.02 1.59
CA LEU A 529 27.82 -23.81 1.66
C LEU A 529 27.89 -23.09 2.99
N THR A 530 27.73 -21.78 2.92
CA THR A 530 27.59 -20.87 4.05
C THR A 530 26.34 -20.02 3.90
N LEU A 531 25.68 -19.72 5.01
CA LEU A 531 24.47 -18.91 5.11
C LEU A 531 24.72 -17.74 6.06
N ASP A 532 24.40 -16.52 5.63
CA ASP A 532 24.41 -15.35 6.51
C ASP A 532 23.04 -15.08 7.14
N GLN A 533 22.99 -14.12 8.07
CA GLN A 533 21.76 -13.77 8.80
C GLN A 533 20.70 -13.11 7.89
N ASN A 534 21.12 -12.58 6.75
CA ASN A 534 20.26 -11.93 5.77
C ASN A 534 19.73 -12.94 4.74
N GLY A 535 19.98 -14.24 4.93
CA GLY A 535 19.49 -15.27 4.02
C GLY A 535 20.30 -15.41 2.74
N ASN A 536 21.49 -14.82 2.63
CA ASN A 536 22.37 -15.00 1.48
C ASN A 536 23.16 -16.30 1.64
N VAL A 537 23.15 -17.10 0.59
CA VAL A 537 23.86 -18.37 0.50
C VAL A 537 25.03 -18.23 -0.47
N ILE A 538 26.20 -18.68 -0.04
CA ILE A 538 27.37 -18.86 -0.88
C ILE A 538 27.65 -20.36 -0.96
N TYR A 539 27.61 -20.93 -2.16
CA TYR A 539 27.95 -22.33 -2.43
C TYR A 539 29.24 -22.41 -3.26
N THR A 540 30.25 -23.05 -2.69
CA THR A 540 31.58 -23.26 -3.30
C THR A 540 31.71 -24.70 -3.79
N PRO A 541 31.78 -24.96 -5.11
CA PRO A 541 31.98 -26.29 -5.65
C PRO A 541 33.32 -26.93 -5.24
N ASN A 542 33.32 -28.24 -4.97
CA ASN A 542 34.50 -29.04 -4.71
C ASN A 542 35.14 -29.51 -6.03
N GLY A 543 35.71 -28.56 -6.77
CA GLY A 543 36.26 -28.78 -8.11
C GLY A 543 35.23 -28.62 -9.22
N ASN A 544 35.59 -29.07 -10.42
CA ASN A 544 34.75 -28.97 -11.61
C ASN A 544 34.03 -30.28 -11.87
N TRP A 545 32.70 -30.25 -11.89
CA TRP A 545 31.83 -31.37 -12.21
C TRP A 545 30.74 -30.93 -13.20
N HIS A 546 30.24 -31.86 -14.00
CA HIS A 546 29.14 -31.61 -14.92
C HIS A 546 27.83 -32.19 -14.38
N GLY A 547 26.74 -31.44 -14.48
CA GLY A 547 25.40 -31.88 -14.08
C GLY A 547 24.85 -31.01 -12.95
N ALA A 548 24.07 -31.60 -12.04
CA ALA A 548 23.48 -30.90 -10.89
C ALA A 548 23.96 -31.47 -9.55
N ASP A 549 24.00 -30.63 -8.50
CA ASP A 549 23.98 -31.02 -7.08
C ASP A 549 22.60 -30.65 -6.52
N ILE A 550 21.88 -31.64 -5.98
CA ILE A 550 20.48 -31.51 -5.55
C ILE A 550 20.40 -31.82 -4.06
N PHE A 551 19.96 -30.84 -3.27
CA PHE A 551 19.87 -30.99 -1.83
C PHE A 551 18.75 -30.13 -1.27
N SER A 552 18.53 -30.21 0.03
CA SER A 552 17.65 -29.30 0.76
C SER A 552 18.44 -28.53 1.79
N ILE A 553 18.26 -27.21 1.79
CA ILE A 553 18.70 -26.32 2.86
C ILE A 553 17.63 -26.37 3.93
N GLN A 554 17.99 -26.85 5.12
CA GLN A 554 17.11 -26.87 6.28
C GLN A 554 17.47 -25.76 7.25
N VAL A 555 16.49 -24.93 7.59
CA VAL A 555 16.66 -23.81 8.53
C VAL A 555 15.50 -23.69 9.52
N VAL A 556 15.79 -23.13 10.69
CA VAL A 556 14.83 -22.73 11.72
C VAL A 556 14.60 -21.22 11.61
N THR A 557 13.34 -20.81 11.67
CA THR A 557 12.95 -19.40 11.56
C THR A 557 12.42 -18.86 12.87
N SER A 558 12.17 -17.56 12.90
CA SER A 558 11.55 -16.85 14.02
C SER A 558 10.19 -17.41 14.43
N VAL A 559 9.52 -18.13 13.53
CA VAL A 559 8.26 -18.81 13.81
C VAL A 559 8.45 -20.30 14.09
N THR A 560 9.12 -21.03 13.20
CA THR A 560 9.15 -22.49 13.31
C THR A 560 9.85 -22.97 14.58
N ARG A 561 10.68 -22.14 15.21
CA ARG A 561 11.25 -22.40 16.54
C ARG A 561 10.23 -22.67 17.64
N PHE A 562 8.98 -22.24 17.47
CA PHE A 562 7.89 -22.48 18.43
C PHE A 562 7.20 -23.82 18.24
N ASN A 563 7.49 -24.55 17.15
CA ASN A 563 6.88 -25.85 16.90
C ASN A 563 7.40 -26.90 17.90
N GLU A 564 6.50 -27.76 18.36
CA GLU A 564 6.85 -28.90 19.19
C GLU A 564 7.53 -29.99 18.35
N GLY A 565 8.65 -30.51 18.84
CA GLY A 565 9.45 -31.54 18.14
C GLY A 565 10.50 -30.95 17.19
N ILE A 566 11.73 -31.43 17.32
CA ILE A 566 12.91 -30.88 16.62
C ILE A 566 12.71 -30.86 15.10
N ASP A 567 12.15 -31.93 14.52
CA ASP A 567 11.99 -32.04 13.06
C ASP A 567 10.95 -31.05 12.52
N PHE A 568 9.97 -30.65 13.31
CA PHE A 568 8.95 -29.67 12.92
C PHE A 568 9.45 -28.22 13.03
N GLN A 569 10.61 -27.99 13.65
CA GLN A 569 11.22 -26.66 13.73
C GLN A 569 11.99 -26.28 12.47
N TYR A 570 12.33 -27.25 11.60
CA TYR A 570 13.03 -26.98 10.35
C TYR A 570 12.06 -26.83 9.19
N ILE A 571 12.20 -25.75 8.43
CA ILE A 571 11.70 -25.69 7.06
C ILE A 571 12.73 -26.33 6.13
N SER A 572 12.28 -26.97 5.05
CA SER A 572 13.15 -27.63 4.08
C SER A 572 13.01 -26.95 2.72
N ILE A 573 14.06 -26.28 2.26
CA ILE A 573 14.09 -25.50 1.03
C ILE A 573 14.79 -26.31 -0.07
N PRO A 574 14.07 -26.77 -1.12
CA PRO A 574 14.69 -27.49 -2.21
C PRO A 574 15.72 -26.62 -2.92
N THR A 575 16.92 -27.15 -3.15
CA THR A 575 18.05 -26.40 -3.72
C THR A 575 18.71 -27.21 -4.82
N THR A 576 18.94 -26.56 -5.97
CA THR A 576 19.63 -27.17 -7.12
C THR A 576 20.75 -26.26 -7.61
N ILE A 577 21.98 -26.75 -7.62
CA ILE A 577 23.12 -26.08 -8.27
C ILE A 577 23.46 -26.85 -9.54
N SER A 578 23.43 -26.19 -10.69
CA SER A 578 23.88 -26.81 -11.95
C SER A 578 25.25 -26.28 -12.31
N GLN A 579 26.20 -27.16 -12.67
CA GLN A 579 27.52 -26.76 -13.13
C GLN A 579 27.80 -27.29 -14.54
N ALA A 580 28.26 -26.39 -15.41
CA ALA A 580 28.61 -26.70 -16.79
C ALA A 580 30.04 -26.23 -17.15
N PRO A 581 30.71 -26.89 -18.12
CA PRO A 581 31.95 -26.39 -18.68
C PRO A 581 31.81 -24.96 -19.22
N LEU A 582 32.93 -24.25 -19.29
CA LEU A 582 33.02 -23.03 -20.09
C LEU A 582 32.80 -23.42 -21.55
N SER A 583 31.66 -23.06 -22.12
CA SER A 583 31.44 -23.18 -23.56
C SER A 583 32.31 -22.12 -24.23
N GLY A 584 33.18 -22.50 -25.18
CA GLY A 584 33.85 -21.56 -26.08
C GLY A 584 32.90 -20.84 -27.06
N ILE A 585 31.61 -20.86 -26.76
CA ILE A 585 30.57 -20.10 -27.43
C ILE A 585 30.32 -18.92 -26.50
N GLU A 586 30.74 -17.72 -26.92
CA GLU A 586 30.30 -16.49 -26.28
C GLU A 586 28.77 -16.52 -26.21
N ASP A 587 28.24 -16.26 -25.03
CA ASP A 587 26.82 -16.02 -24.85
C ASP A 587 26.53 -14.69 -25.58
N LYS A 588 26.29 -14.78 -26.88
CA LYS A 588 25.66 -13.70 -27.62
C LYS A 588 24.29 -13.59 -26.99
N SER A 589 24.16 -12.67 -26.04
CA SER A 589 22.87 -12.19 -25.59
C SER A 589 21.99 -12.08 -26.82
N VAL A 590 20.98 -12.94 -26.92
CA VAL A 590 19.87 -12.64 -27.81
C VAL A 590 19.36 -11.30 -27.32
N SER A 591 19.60 -10.23 -28.09
CA SER A 591 18.95 -8.97 -27.82
C SER A 591 17.46 -9.29 -27.70
N ALA A 592 16.83 -8.87 -26.61
CA ALA A 592 15.40 -8.91 -26.43
C ALA A 592 14.73 -8.04 -27.52
N GLY A 593 14.64 -8.62 -28.72
CA GLY A 593 14.40 -7.98 -29.99
C GLY A 593 14.43 -9.05 -31.08
N GLY A 594 13.42 -9.92 -31.07
CA GLY A 594 13.24 -10.98 -32.07
C GLY A 594 13.20 -12.38 -31.47
N GLY A 595 12.14 -12.71 -30.72
CA GLY A 595 11.83 -14.08 -30.32
C GLY A 595 11.61 -14.96 -31.55
N GLY A 596 12.55 -15.89 -31.79
CA GLY A 596 12.40 -16.93 -32.79
C GLY A 596 11.31 -17.92 -32.37
N SER A 597 10.08 -17.70 -32.86
CA SER A 597 9.09 -18.77 -32.90
C SER A 597 9.60 -19.83 -33.87
N VAL A 598 9.78 -21.06 -33.42
CA VAL A 598 9.67 -22.22 -34.31
C VAL A 598 8.27 -22.15 -34.90
N GLY A 599 8.20 -21.74 -36.17
CA GLY A 599 6.97 -21.20 -36.77
C GLY A 599 5.79 -22.16 -36.69
N GLY A 600 4.62 -21.59 -36.37
CA GLY A 600 3.32 -22.27 -36.47
C GLY A 600 3.03 -22.89 -37.85
N GLY A 601 3.80 -22.56 -38.89
CA GLY A 601 3.76 -23.24 -40.19
C GLY A 601 4.11 -24.74 -40.14
N VAL A 602 4.93 -25.19 -39.19
CA VAL A 602 5.25 -26.63 -39.02
C VAL A 602 4.07 -27.38 -38.38
N LEU A 603 3.32 -26.73 -37.48
CA LEU A 603 2.14 -27.32 -36.84
C LEU A 603 0.95 -27.43 -37.81
N PHE A 604 0.75 -26.44 -38.70
CA PHE A 604 -0.25 -26.51 -39.76
C PHE A 604 0.12 -27.50 -40.88
N GLY A 605 1.42 -27.69 -41.17
CA GLY A 605 1.90 -28.72 -42.09
C GLY A 605 1.62 -30.15 -41.60
N LEU A 606 1.75 -30.40 -40.29
CA LEU A 606 1.43 -31.70 -39.66
C LEU A 606 -0.08 -31.99 -39.63
N LEU A 607 -0.93 -30.99 -39.44
CA LEU A 607 -2.39 -31.14 -39.51
C LEU A 607 -2.90 -31.36 -40.95
N GLY A 608 -2.26 -30.75 -41.95
CA GLY A 608 -2.56 -30.98 -43.37
C GLY A 608 -2.27 -32.41 -43.85
N LEU A 609 -1.21 -33.04 -43.31
CA LEU A 609 -0.86 -34.44 -43.64
C LEU A 609 -1.79 -35.46 -42.97
N ILE A 610 -2.43 -35.13 -41.84
CA ILE A 610 -3.45 -35.96 -41.19
C ILE A 610 -4.78 -35.90 -41.96
N ALA A 611 -5.13 -34.74 -42.53
CA ALA A 611 -6.32 -34.59 -43.38
C ALA A 611 -6.20 -35.35 -44.72
N LEU A 612 -5.01 -35.36 -45.34
CA LEU A 612 -4.76 -36.08 -46.60
C LEU A 612 -4.76 -37.62 -46.46
N ARG A 613 -4.63 -38.15 -45.24
CA ARG A 613 -4.73 -39.60 -44.97
C ARG A 613 -6.18 -40.09 -44.77
N ARG A 614 -7.16 -39.18 -44.64
CA ARG A 614 -8.60 -39.51 -44.54
C ARG A 614 -9.38 -39.36 -45.86
N PHE A 615 -8.75 -38.91 -46.94
CA PHE A 615 -9.36 -38.83 -48.29
C PHE A 615 -8.87 -39.90 -49.28
N LYS A 616 -8.12 -40.90 -48.79
CA LYS A 616 -7.83 -42.15 -49.52
C LYS A 616 -8.10 -43.36 -48.63
N SER A 617 -9.37 -43.60 -48.35
CA SER A 617 -9.97 -44.92 -48.14
C SER A 617 -11.46 -44.86 -48.46
#